data_AF-A0A1Q9P9I5-F1
#
_entry.id   AF-A0A1Q9P9I5-F1
#
_cell.length_a   1.000
_cell.length_b   1.000
_cell.length_c   1.000
_cell.angle_alpha   90.00
_cell.angle_beta   90.00
_cell.angle_gamma   90.00
#
_symmetry.space_group_name_H-M   'P 1'
#
loop_
_entity.id
_entity.type
_entity.pdbx_description
1 polymer ?
#
loop_
_entity_poly.entity_id
_entity_poly.type
_entity_poly.pdbx_seq_one_letter_code
_entity_poly.pdbx_strand_id
1 'polypeptide(L)'
;MEPEKLAVVSITIVVVGMLVGVAFLTFPTDEDGGHNQLTKTTQDTDLLELGLEAPDTWEFEMSDGTTLTLSDLEGQIVVVDLMASWCSSCETQNGYLETIHQDLGGTAVVVSLSVDSSSELSQ
;
A
#
# COMPACT_ATOMS: atom_id res chain seq x y z
N MET A 1 38.61 -50.56 4.05
CA MET A 1 37.89 -49.54 3.26
C MET A 1 38.19 -49.84 1.80
N GLU A 2 37.20 -50.35 1.07
CA GLU A 2 37.40 -50.87 -0.30
C GLU A 2 37.62 -49.69 -1.27
N PRO A 3 38.63 -49.74 -2.15
CA PRO A 3 38.96 -48.62 -3.06
C PRO A 3 37.75 -48.23 -3.94
N GLU A 4 36.87 -49.17 -4.18
CA GLU A 4 35.62 -49.02 -4.94
C GLU A 4 34.62 -48.08 -4.23
N LYS A 5 34.55 -48.15 -2.90
CA LYS A 5 33.66 -47.29 -2.09
C LYS A 5 34.16 -45.85 -2.05
N LEU A 6 35.47 -45.64 -2.06
CA LEU A 6 36.08 -44.31 -2.11
C LEU A 6 35.84 -43.61 -3.45
N ALA A 7 35.91 -44.36 -4.55
CA ALA A 7 35.60 -43.84 -5.89
C ALA A 7 34.13 -43.40 -6.00
N VAL A 8 33.19 -44.22 -5.55
CA VAL A 8 31.75 -43.92 -5.59
C VAL A 8 31.38 -42.69 -4.73
N VAL A 9 31.97 -42.56 -3.55
CA VAL A 9 31.74 -41.40 -2.68
C VAL A 9 32.25 -40.10 -3.31
N SER A 10 33.43 -40.12 -3.94
CA SER A 10 33.99 -38.93 -4.61
C SER A 10 33.13 -38.47 -5.79
N ILE A 11 32.64 -39.40 -6.62
CA ILE A 11 31.76 -39.10 -7.75
C ILE A 11 30.44 -38.52 -7.25
N THR A 12 29.87 -39.10 -6.19
CA THR A 12 28.60 -38.64 -5.63
C THR A 12 28.72 -37.20 -5.10
N ILE A 13 29.80 -36.87 -4.40
CA ILE A 13 30.04 -35.51 -3.87
C ILE A 13 30.18 -34.49 -5.01
N VAL A 14 30.91 -34.84 -6.08
CA VAL A 14 31.09 -33.95 -7.23
C VAL A 14 29.76 -33.73 -7.96
N VAL A 15 28.97 -34.78 -8.16
CA VAL A 15 27.66 -34.67 -8.81
C VAL A 15 26.69 -33.84 -7.97
N VAL A 16 26.63 -34.07 -6.65
CA VAL A 16 25.77 -33.28 -5.75
C VAL A 16 26.23 -31.82 -5.69
N GLY A 17 27.53 -31.56 -5.59
CA GLY A 17 28.07 -30.20 -5.60
C GLY A 17 27.81 -29.47 -6.93
N MET A 18 27.91 -30.18 -8.05
CA MET A 18 27.59 -29.64 -9.37
C MET A 18 26.09 -29.33 -9.51
N LEU A 19 25.22 -30.21 -9.02
CA LEU A 19 23.77 -29.98 -9.02
C LEU A 19 23.37 -28.78 -8.14
N VAL A 20 23.97 -28.65 -6.95
CA VAL A 20 23.74 -27.51 -6.05
C VAL A 20 24.29 -26.21 -6.66
N GLY A 21 25.47 -26.24 -7.27
CA GLY A 21 26.05 -25.08 -7.94
C GLY A 21 25.23 -24.64 -9.16
N VAL A 22 24.75 -25.58 -9.98
CA VAL A 22 23.86 -25.28 -11.11
C VAL A 22 22.53 -24.72 -10.61
N ALA A 23 21.95 -25.31 -9.56
CA ALA A 23 20.76 -24.75 -8.91
C ALA A 23 20.99 -23.30 -8.50
N PHE A 24 22.10 -23.00 -7.80
CA PHE A 24 22.44 -21.65 -7.37
C PHE A 24 22.64 -20.66 -8.54
N LEU A 25 23.06 -21.12 -9.71
CA LEU A 25 23.20 -20.29 -10.92
C LEU A 25 21.87 -20.12 -11.68
N THR A 26 20.96 -21.08 -11.60
CA THR A 26 19.65 -21.03 -12.27
C THR A 26 18.55 -20.42 -11.42
N PHE A 27 18.67 -20.47 -10.09
CA PHE A 27 17.80 -19.72 -9.20
C PHE A 27 18.36 -18.30 -9.15
N PRO A 28 17.62 -17.29 -9.65
CA PRO A 28 18.01 -15.91 -9.42
C PRO A 28 18.01 -15.70 -7.90
N THR A 29 19.18 -15.45 -7.33
CA THR A 29 19.24 -14.73 -6.06
C THR A 29 18.69 -13.36 -6.36
N ASP A 30 17.48 -13.05 -5.88
CA ASP A 30 16.95 -11.69 -5.85
C ASP A 30 17.86 -10.81 -4.95
N GLU A 31 19.01 -10.42 -5.49
CA GLU A 31 19.84 -9.32 -5.03
C GLU A 31 19.79 -8.21 -6.09
N ASP A 32 18.59 -7.76 -6.43
CA ASP A 32 18.39 -6.50 -7.12
C ASP A 32 17.82 -5.48 -6.13
N GLY A 33 18.74 -4.77 -5.46
CA GLY A 33 18.48 -3.51 -4.79
C GLY A 33 18.11 -2.42 -5.80
N GLY A 34 16.94 -2.56 -6.43
CA GLY A 34 16.42 -1.70 -7.49
C GLY A 34 15.10 -1.02 -7.14
N HIS A 35 14.99 -0.43 -5.95
CA HIS A 35 13.89 0.46 -5.61
C HIS A 35 14.15 1.88 -6.15
N ASN A 36 13.87 2.14 -7.43
CA ASN A 36 13.66 3.50 -7.96
C ASN A 36 13.36 3.54 -9.46
N GLN A 37 12.26 2.93 -9.89
CA GLN A 37 11.57 3.41 -11.11
C GLN A 37 10.18 4.01 -10.83
N LEU A 38 9.81 4.19 -9.55
CA LEU A 38 8.70 5.04 -9.12
C LEU A 38 9.16 6.46 -8.70
N THR A 39 10.30 6.95 -9.19
CA THR A 39 10.82 8.28 -8.84
C THR A 39 10.44 9.36 -9.85
N LYS A 40 9.63 9.05 -10.87
CA LYS A 40 9.01 10.07 -11.72
C LYS A 40 7.55 10.27 -11.35
N THR A 41 7.31 10.69 -10.11
CA THR A 41 6.08 11.39 -9.74
C THR A 41 6.10 12.73 -10.47
N THR A 42 5.66 12.74 -11.72
CA THR A 42 5.26 14.00 -12.36
C THR A 42 4.04 14.45 -11.59
N GLN A 43 4.05 15.70 -11.11
CA GLN A 43 2.93 16.28 -10.40
C GLN A 43 1.75 16.30 -11.39
N ASP A 44 0.80 15.39 -11.20
CA ASP A 44 -0.40 15.28 -12.01
C ASP A 44 -1.36 16.37 -11.54
N THR A 45 -1.36 17.49 -12.25
CA THR A 45 -2.26 18.62 -12.01
C THR A 45 -3.48 18.57 -12.92
N ASP A 46 -3.64 17.53 -13.74
CA ASP A 46 -4.68 17.48 -14.78
C ASP A 46 -6.07 17.67 -14.14
N LEU A 47 -6.32 17.08 -12.97
CA LEU A 47 -7.60 17.23 -12.26
C LEU A 47 -7.87 18.67 -11.78
N LEU A 48 -6.82 19.41 -11.37
CA LEU A 48 -6.94 20.81 -10.96
C LEU A 48 -7.08 21.74 -12.16
N GLU A 49 -6.38 21.45 -13.25
CA GLU A 49 -6.47 22.21 -14.51
C GLU A 49 -7.83 22.04 -15.19
N LEU A 50 -8.46 20.88 -15.03
CA LEU A 50 -9.81 20.62 -15.53
C LEU A 50 -10.91 21.33 -14.72
N GLY A 51 -10.59 21.86 -13.54
CA GLY A 51 -11.56 22.59 -12.70
C GLY A 51 -12.77 21.74 -12.33
N LEU A 52 -12.56 20.43 -12.10
CA LEU A 52 -13.65 19.52 -11.77
C LEU A 52 -14.25 19.91 -10.42
N GLU A 53 -15.54 20.22 -10.42
CA GLU A 53 -16.30 20.45 -9.20
C GLU A 53 -16.69 19.10 -8.58
N ALA A 54 -16.54 19.00 -7.26
CA ALA A 54 -17.07 17.86 -6.53
C ALA A 54 -18.61 17.87 -6.64
N PRO A 55 -19.25 16.71 -6.88
CA PRO A 55 -20.70 16.65 -6.95
C PRO A 55 -21.35 17.08 -5.63
N ASP A 56 -22.36 17.94 -5.72
CA ASP A 56 -23.18 18.41 -4.60
C ASP A 56 -24.04 17.29 -3.98
N THR A 57 -24.35 16.26 -4.76
CA THR A 57 -25.17 15.11 -4.34
C THR A 57 -24.39 14.00 -3.64
N TRP A 58 -23.14 14.24 -3.20
CA TRP A 58 -22.39 13.22 -2.47
C TRP A 58 -22.83 13.14 -1.01
N GLU A 59 -23.13 11.91 -0.60
CA GLU A 59 -23.57 11.55 0.73
C GLU A 59 -22.71 10.40 1.25
N PHE A 60 -22.37 10.46 2.53
CA PHE A 60 -21.56 9.47 3.23
C PHE A 60 -22.34 8.93 4.42
N GLU A 61 -22.43 7.61 4.54
CA GLU A 61 -22.94 6.97 5.75
C GLU A 61 -21.80 6.91 6.78
N MET A 62 -22.03 7.55 7.92
CA MET A 62 -21.07 7.61 9.02
C MET A 62 -21.22 6.39 9.92
N SER A 63 -20.16 6.06 10.66
CA SER A 63 -20.14 4.89 11.56
C SER A 63 -21.17 4.94 12.70
N ASP A 64 -21.73 6.11 13.00
CA ASP A 64 -22.81 6.30 13.98
C ASP A 64 -24.22 6.16 13.37
N GLY A 65 -24.30 5.83 12.07
CA GLY A 65 -25.54 5.69 11.31
C GLY A 65 -26.13 7.02 10.83
N THR A 66 -25.44 8.13 11.03
CA THR A 66 -25.83 9.42 10.45
C THR A 66 -25.38 9.53 8.99
N THR A 67 -26.01 10.45 8.26
CA THR A 67 -25.61 10.78 6.89
C THR A 67 -24.92 12.14 6.91
N LEU A 68 -23.73 12.21 6.33
CA LEU A 68 -22.98 13.44 6.10
C LEU A 68 -23.04 13.77 4.61
N THR A 69 -23.47 14.99 4.26
CA THR A 69 -23.48 15.45 2.87
C THR A 69 -22.34 16.43 2.61
N LEU A 70 -21.92 16.57 1.36
CA LEU A 70 -20.90 17.57 1.02
C LEU A 70 -21.39 19.00 1.28
N SER A 71 -22.70 19.23 1.18
CA SER A 71 -23.34 20.52 1.50
C SER A 71 -23.20 20.91 2.98
N ASP A 72 -23.18 19.93 3.90
CA ASP A 72 -22.96 20.19 5.33
C ASP A 72 -21.55 20.72 5.63
N LEU A 73 -20.62 20.54 4.70
CA LEU A 73 -19.23 20.93 4.80
C LEU A 73 -18.90 22.20 3.99
N GLU A 74 -19.90 22.92 3.48
CA GLU A 74 -19.67 24.15 2.72
C GLU A 74 -18.81 25.17 3.47
N GLY A 75 -17.85 25.76 2.75
CA GLY A 75 -16.92 26.74 3.30
C GLY A 75 -15.73 26.15 4.07
N GLN A 76 -15.67 24.82 4.21
CA GLN A 76 -14.53 24.12 4.81
C GLN A 76 -13.66 23.48 3.73
N ILE A 77 -12.36 23.34 4.00
CA ILE A 77 -11.48 22.53 3.17
C ILE A 77 -11.73 21.07 3.53
N VAL A 78 -12.28 20.29 2.60
CA VAL A 78 -12.56 18.87 2.84
C VAL A 78 -11.44 18.01 2.27
N VAL A 79 -10.79 17.24 3.14
CA VAL A 79 -9.82 16.22 2.76
C VAL A 79 -10.51 14.87 2.84
N VAL A 80 -10.69 14.22 1.69
CA VAL A 80 -11.22 12.85 1.62
C VAL A 80 -10.05 11.88 1.62
N ASP A 81 -10.01 11.03 2.64
CA ASP A 81 -9.02 9.99 2.83
C ASP A 81 -9.65 8.62 2.57
N LEU A 82 -8.97 7.75 1.81
CA LEU A 82 -9.45 6.41 1.51
C LEU A 82 -8.58 5.41 2.28
N MET A 83 -9.19 4.69 3.22
CA MET A 83 -8.48 3.80 4.14
C MET A 83 -9.07 2.39 4.15
N ALA A 84 -8.33 1.43 4.69
CA ALA A 84 -8.84 0.09 4.95
C ALA A 84 -8.23 -0.48 6.23
N SER A 85 -8.97 -1.37 6.91
CA SER A 85 -8.53 -2.03 8.14
C SER A 85 -7.21 -2.82 7.99
N TRP A 86 -6.98 -3.37 6.80
CA TRP A 86 -5.78 -4.14 6.45
C TRP A 86 -4.65 -3.27 5.87
N CYS A 87 -4.84 -1.95 5.80
CA CYS A 87 -3.85 -1.02 5.25
C CYS A 87 -2.90 -0.51 6.35
N SER A 88 -1.76 -1.19 6.53
CA SER A 88 -0.74 -0.77 7.51
C SER A 88 -0.15 0.62 7.24
N SER A 89 0.00 1.00 5.97
CA SER A 89 0.51 2.33 5.60
C SER A 89 -0.48 3.45 5.93
N CYS A 90 -1.78 3.13 5.98
CA CYS A 90 -2.83 4.09 6.34
C CYS A 90 -2.71 4.52 7.81
N GLU A 91 -2.17 3.68 8.70
CA GLU A 91 -1.90 4.08 10.10
C GLU A 91 -0.91 5.26 10.16
N THR A 92 0.14 5.20 9.34
CA THR A 92 1.12 6.30 9.26
C THR A 92 0.51 7.54 8.61
N GLN A 93 -0.30 7.35 7.56
CA GLN A 93 -1.03 8.44 6.89
C GLN A 93 -1.97 9.18 7.86
N ASN A 94 -2.72 8.44 8.67
CA ASN A 94 -3.64 9.02 9.66
C ASN A 94 -2.92 9.90 10.67
N GLY A 95 -1.70 9.54 11.08
CA GLY A 95 -0.88 10.39 11.95
C GLY A 95 -0.54 11.74 11.31
N TYR A 96 -0.27 11.77 10.00
CA TYR A 96 -0.06 13.02 9.27
C TYR A 96 -1.35 13.82 9.09
N LEU A 97 -2.47 13.16 8.81
CA LEU A 97 -3.78 13.81 8.68
C LEU A 97 -4.22 14.47 9.99
N GLU A 98 -3.95 13.82 11.13
CA GLU A 98 -4.19 14.40 12.46
C GLU A 98 -3.35 15.67 12.68
N THR A 99 -2.08 15.65 12.27
CA THR A 99 -1.21 16.84 12.35
C THR A 99 -1.77 17.98 11.49
N ILE A 100 -2.22 17.68 10.27
CA ILE A 100 -2.84 18.65 9.37
C ILE A 100 -4.13 19.22 9.98
N HIS A 101 -4.97 18.38 10.57
CA HIS A 101 -6.22 18.82 11.19
C HIS A 101 -5.96 19.77 12.36
N GLN A 102 -4.96 19.46 13.19
CA GLN A 102 -4.51 20.31 14.29
C GLN A 102 -3.93 21.64 13.80
N ASP A 103 -3.05 21.61 12.79
CA ASP A 103 -2.39 22.80 12.24
C ASP A 103 -3.38 23.75 11.54
N LEU A 104 -4.41 23.20 10.89
CA LEU A 104 -5.45 23.98 10.19
C LEU A 104 -6.57 24.48 11.11
N GLY A 105 -6.54 24.13 12.39
CA GLY A 105 -7.34 24.77 13.45
C GLY A 105 -8.85 24.79 13.17
N GLY A 106 -9.39 23.74 12.54
CA GLY A 106 -10.82 23.63 12.19
C GLY A 106 -11.22 24.26 10.84
N THR A 107 -10.25 24.78 10.07
CA THR A 107 -10.50 25.23 8.68
C THR A 107 -10.67 24.04 7.71
N ALA A 108 -10.07 22.90 8.07
CA ALA A 108 -10.14 21.68 7.29
C ALA A 108 -10.77 20.54 8.08
N VAL A 109 -11.60 19.77 7.39
CA VAL A 109 -12.25 18.55 7.88
C VAL A 109 -11.68 17.37 7.11
N VAL A 110 -11.28 16.34 7.84
CA VAL A 110 -10.84 15.06 7.26
C VAL A 110 -12.01 14.08 7.32
N VAL A 111 -12.40 13.56 6.17
CA VAL A 111 -13.42 12.51 6.02
C VAL A 111 -12.72 11.25 5.56
N SER A 112 -12.52 10.29 6.46
CA SER A 112 -11.93 8.99 6.14
C SER A 112 -13.02 7.98 5.74
N LEU A 113 -12.96 7.49 4.51
CA LEU A 113 -13.86 6.49 3.96
C LEU A 113 -13.16 5.13 3.97
N SER A 114 -13.77 4.15 4.63
CA SER A 114 -13.31 2.77 4.57
C SER A 114 -13.68 2.15 3.23
N VAL A 115 -12.72 1.50 2.58
CA VAL A 115 -12.91 0.65 1.39
C VAL A 115 -12.97 -0.84 1.74
N ASP A 116 -13.12 -1.17 3.03
CA ASP A 116 -13.32 -2.54 3.47
C ASP A 116 -14.58 -3.14 2.83
N SER A 117 -14.59 -4.47 2.66
CA SER A 117 -15.73 -5.15 2.06
C SER A 117 -16.95 -5.04 2.98
N SER A 118 -18.12 -4.73 2.41
CA SER A 118 -19.36 -4.47 3.17
C SER A 118 -19.82 -5.62 4.09
N SER A 119 -19.29 -6.84 3.93
CA SER A 119 -19.53 -7.96 4.84
C SER A 119 -18.82 -7.84 6.19
N GLU A 120 -17.83 -6.95 6.34
CA GLU A 120 -17.05 -6.79 7.57
C GLU A 120 -17.58 -5.67 8.48
N LEU A 121 -18.36 -4.72 7.94
CA LEU A 121 -18.92 -3.59 8.70
C LEU A 121 -20.23 -3.93 9.43
N SER A 122 -20.73 -5.16 9.28
CA SER A 122 -21.96 -5.65 9.94
C SER A 122 -21.71 -6.54 11.16
N GLN A 123 -20.57 -6.40 11.85
CA GLN A 123 -20.27 -7.13 13.10
C GLN A 123 -20.10 -6.18 14.29
#